data_AF-B2DG20-F1
#
_entry.id   AF-B2DG20-F1
#
_cell.length_a   1.000
_cell.length_b   1.000
_cell.length_c   1.000
_cell.angle_alpha   90.00
_cell.angle_beta   90.00
_cell.angle_gamma   90.00
#
_symmetry.space_group_name_H-M   'P 1'
#
loop_
_entity.id
_entity.type
_entity.pdbx_description
1 polymer ?
#
loop_
_entity_poly.entity_id
_entity_poly.type
_entity_poly.pdbx_seq_one_letter_code
_entity_poly.pdbx_strand_id
1 'polypeptide(L)'
;HYFQRRLGLANGVVSAGSSIFSISFPLLIKTLGAKIKLAQTFQVLSTFMFILTLLSLTYRPLLPSSQDTPSKRGVHTLCQRFLAQLRKYFNMRVFRQRTYRIWAFGIAAAALGYFVPYVHLMKYVEEEFLEIKQTWVLLVCIGATSGLGRLVSGRVSDSIPGLKKIYLQVISFLLLGLMSMMIPLCRGFGGLIVVCLFLGLCDGFFITIMAPIAFELVGPMQASQAIGYLL
;
A
#
# COMPACT_ATOMS: atom_id res chain seq x y z
N HIS A 1 -0.77 -4.45 -17.03
CA HIS A 1 -0.93 -4.73 -18.48
C HIS A 1 -1.62 -3.61 -19.28
N TYR A 2 -2.44 -2.74 -18.68
CA TYR A 2 -3.08 -1.60 -19.37
C TYR A 2 -2.17 -0.38 -19.57
N PHE A 3 -1.26 -0.12 -18.63
CA PHE A 3 -0.38 1.05 -18.65
C PHE A 3 1.07 0.59 -18.54
N GLN A 4 1.68 0.13 -19.64
CA GLN A 4 3.09 -0.26 -19.64
C GLN A 4 4.04 0.95 -19.69
N ARG A 5 3.62 2.06 -20.31
CA ARG A 5 4.47 3.26 -20.51
C ARG A 5 4.42 4.27 -19.35
N ARG A 6 3.37 4.23 -18.52
CA ARG A 6 3.15 5.14 -17.37
C ARG A 6 2.60 4.38 -16.17
N LEU A 7 3.30 3.30 -15.81
CA LEU A 7 2.85 2.37 -14.78
C LEU A 7 2.92 3.03 -13.39
N GLY A 8 3.96 3.83 -13.14
CA GLY A 8 4.13 4.60 -11.91
C GLY A 8 3.03 5.63 -11.73
N LEU A 9 2.70 6.42 -12.77
CA LEU A 9 1.63 7.41 -12.70
C LEU A 9 0.26 6.77 -12.50
N ALA A 10 -0.04 5.68 -13.20
CA ALA A 10 -1.29 4.94 -13.01
C ALA A 10 -1.39 4.38 -11.59
N ASN A 11 -0.33 3.76 -11.08
CA ASN A 11 -0.30 3.24 -9.72
C ASN A 11 -0.41 4.35 -8.67
N GLY A 12 0.24 5.50 -8.90
CA GLY A 12 0.19 6.66 -8.01
C GLY A 12 -1.21 7.28 -7.94
N VAL A 13 -1.92 7.40 -9.06
CA VAL A 13 -3.31 7.90 -9.09
C VAL A 13 -4.26 6.93 -8.39
N VAL A 14 -4.18 5.63 -8.69
CA VAL A 14 -5.02 4.61 -8.04
C VAL A 14 -4.75 4.58 -6.53
N SER A 15 -3.47 4.62 -6.14
CA SER A 15 -3.08 4.61 -4.73
C SER A 15 -3.47 5.90 -4.02
N ALA A 16 -3.46 7.07 -4.67
CA ALA A 16 -3.92 8.32 -4.08
C ALA A 16 -5.41 8.27 -3.68
N GLY A 17 -6.22 7.47 -4.38
CA GLY A 17 -7.61 7.21 -3.98
C GLY A 17 -7.74 6.61 -2.58
N SER A 18 -6.81 5.74 -2.19
CA SER A 18 -6.76 5.20 -0.82
C SER A 18 -6.46 6.28 0.21
N SER A 19 -5.63 7.29 -0.09
CA SER A 19 -5.36 8.40 0.83
C SER A 19 -6.59 9.29 1.04
N ILE A 20 -7.35 9.57 -0.02
CA ILE A 20 -8.63 10.31 0.06
C ILE A 20 -9.62 9.56 0.96
N PHE A 21 -9.69 8.24 0.80
CA PHE A 21 -10.49 7.39 1.68
C PHE A 21 -10.00 7.46 3.13
N SER A 22 -8.69 7.34 3.39
CA SER A 22 -8.12 7.42 4.74
C SER A 22 -8.37 8.75 5.45
N ILE A 23 -8.46 9.87 4.73
CA ILE A 23 -8.84 11.18 5.28
C ILE A 23 -10.34 11.24 5.59
N SER A 24 -11.15 10.72 4.67
CA SER A 24 -12.62 10.80 4.76
C SER A 24 -13.20 9.82 5.78
N PHE A 25 -12.55 8.67 5.95
CA PHE A 25 -13.04 7.57 6.77
C PHE A 25 -13.16 7.91 8.28
N PRO A 26 -12.17 8.53 8.95
CA PRO A 26 -12.32 8.97 10.33
C PRO A 26 -13.48 9.96 10.54
N LEU A 27 -13.71 10.87 9.58
CA LEU A 27 -14.82 11.83 9.63
C LEU A 27 -16.17 11.13 9.48
N LEU A 28 -16.24 10.16 8.56
CA LEU A 28 -17.43 9.33 8.37
C LEU A 28 -17.73 8.52 9.64
N ILE A 29 -16.73 7.85 10.23
CA ILE A 29 -16.91 7.06 11.45
C ILE A 29 -17.31 7.93 12.64
N LYS A 30 -16.70 9.12 12.79
CA LYS A 30 -17.06 10.06 13.88
C LYS A 30 -18.51 10.55 13.74
N THR A 31 -18.95 10.87 12.53
CA THR A 31 -20.33 11.34 12.29
C THR A 31 -21.37 10.23 12.42
N LEU A 32 -21.05 9.01 11.95
CA LEU A 32 -21.90 7.83 12.12
C LEU A 32 -21.97 7.40 13.58
N GLY A 33 -20.85 7.37 14.30
CA GLY A 33 -20.80 6.99 15.72
C GLY A 33 -21.55 7.95 16.64
N ALA A 34 -21.66 9.23 16.27
CA ALA A 34 -22.47 10.20 17.01
C ALA A 34 -23.99 10.03 16.81
N LYS A 35 -24.40 9.37 15.72
CA LYS A 35 -25.82 9.25 15.33
C LYS A 35 -26.37 7.84 15.44
N ILE A 36 -25.51 6.82 15.41
CA ILE A 36 -25.90 5.42 15.20
C ILE A 36 -25.10 4.50 16.15
N LYS A 37 -25.72 3.40 16.60
CA LYS A 37 -25.05 2.35 17.38
C LYS A 37 -23.94 1.67 16.57
N LEU A 38 -22.91 1.17 17.24
CA LEU A 38 -21.73 0.53 16.64
C LEU A 38 -22.09 -0.57 15.62
N ALA A 39 -23.05 -1.44 15.95
CA ALA A 39 -23.49 -2.53 15.08
C ALA A 39 -23.99 -2.03 13.70
N GLN A 40 -24.75 -0.93 13.69
CA GLN A 40 -25.26 -0.35 12.46
C GLN A 40 -24.16 0.37 11.66
N THR A 41 -23.12 0.87 12.32
CA THR A 41 -21.91 1.41 11.63
C THR A 41 -21.21 0.30 10.85
N PHE A 42 -21.06 -0.89 11.44
CA PHE A 42 -20.52 -2.06 10.74
C PHE A 42 -21.40 -2.51 9.58
N GLN A 43 -22.73 -2.43 9.70
CA GLN A 43 -23.65 -2.72 8.60
C GLN A 43 -23.46 -1.77 7.42
N VAL A 44 -23.37 -0.46 7.66
CA VAL A 44 -23.11 0.54 6.61
C VAL A 44 -21.77 0.26 5.92
N LEU A 45 -20.73 -0.07 6.69
CA LEU A 45 -19.42 -0.42 6.12
C LEU A 45 -19.48 -1.70 5.27
N SER A 46 -20.26 -2.70 5.70
CA SER A 46 -20.49 -3.92 4.94
C SER A 46 -21.21 -3.64 3.61
N THR A 47 -22.21 -2.76 3.61
CA THR A 47 -22.89 -2.34 2.38
C THR A 47 -21.93 -1.65 1.41
N PHE A 48 -21.04 -0.79 1.91
CA PHE A 48 -20.02 -0.14 1.08
C PHE A 48 -19.07 -1.17 0.44
N MET A 49 -18.58 -2.15 1.22
CA MET A 49 -17.73 -3.23 0.70
C MET A 49 -18.45 -4.11 -0.33
N PHE A 50 -19.75 -4.36 -0.14
CA PHE A 50 -20.57 -5.09 -1.10
C PHE A 50 -20.68 -4.35 -2.45
N ILE A 51 -20.90 -3.03 -2.41
CA ILE A 51 -20.92 -2.19 -3.61
C ILE A 51 -19.55 -2.23 -4.32
N LEU A 52 -18.45 -2.11 -3.59
CA LEU A 52 -17.09 -2.21 -4.16
C LEU A 52 -16.85 -3.58 -4.82
N THR A 53 -17.39 -4.65 -4.24
CA THR A 53 -17.32 -6.01 -4.80
C THR A 53 -18.07 -6.08 -6.13
N LEU A 54 -19.29 -5.54 -6.20
CA LEU A 54 -20.05 -5.46 -7.46
C LEU A 54 -19.35 -4.65 -8.53
N LEU A 55 -18.76 -3.50 -8.16
CA LEU A 55 -17.94 -2.70 -9.09
C LEU A 55 -16.72 -3.49 -9.58
N SER A 56 -16.09 -4.28 -8.71
CA SER A 56 -14.94 -5.11 -9.07
C SER A 56 -15.30 -6.19 -10.10
N LEU A 57 -16.54 -6.68 -10.11
CA LEU A 57 -17.03 -7.63 -11.14
C LEU A 57 -17.15 -6.99 -12.53
N THR A 58 -17.22 -5.67 -12.61
CA THR A 58 -17.23 -4.92 -13.88
C THR A 58 -15.83 -4.87 -14.50
N TYR A 59 -14.79 -5.21 -13.75
CA TYR A 59 -13.42 -5.28 -14.25
C TYR A 59 -13.29 -6.38 -15.31
N ARG A 60 -13.21 -5.98 -16.58
CA ARG A 60 -13.02 -6.90 -17.70
C ARG A 60 -11.53 -7.10 -17.96
N PRO A 61 -10.95 -8.31 -17.81
CA PRO A 61 -9.53 -8.54 -18.12
C PRO A 61 -9.28 -8.42 -19.64
N LEU A 62 -8.42 -7.50 -20.07
CA LEU A 62 -8.11 -7.25 -21.49
C LEU A 62 -7.14 -8.24 -22.15
N LEU A 63 -6.49 -9.14 -21.40
CA LEU A 63 -5.63 -10.17 -21.96
C LEU A 63 -6.09 -11.53 -21.47
N PRO A 64 -6.00 -12.58 -22.31
CA PRO A 64 -6.08 -13.92 -21.79
C PRO A 64 -5.00 -14.01 -20.73
N SER A 65 -5.37 -14.48 -19.54
CA SER A 65 -4.41 -15.11 -18.65
C SER A 65 -3.55 -16.01 -19.53
N SER A 66 -2.23 -16.06 -19.32
CA SER A 66 -1.34 -16.99 -20.04
C SER A 66 -1.62 -18.43 -19.57
N GLN A 67 -2.89 -18.80 -19.61
CA GLN A 67 -3.53 -20.02 -19.17
C GLN A 67 -3.62 -21.03 -20.30
N ASP A 68 -3.48 -20.61 -21.56
CA ASP A 68 -3.59 -21.49 -22.72
C ASP A 68 -2.30 -21.49 -23.55
N THR A 69 -1.31 -22.26 -23.10
CA THR A 69 -0.45 -22.99 -24.05
C THR A 69 -0.77 -24.47 -23.87
N PRO A 70 -1.27 -25.17 -24.91
CA PRO A 70 -1.72 -26.54 -24.80
C PRO A 70 -0.50 -27.44 -24.74
N SER A 71 -0.22 -28.04 -23.58
CA SER A 71 0.83 -29.06 -23.51
C SER A 71 0.37 -30.29 -22.78
N LYS A 72 -0.02 -31.25 -23.63
CA LYS A 72 -0.01 -32.71 -23.48
C LYS A 72 -1.19 -33.33 -22.73
N ARG A 73 -2.10 -33.89 -23.55
CA ARG A 73 -3.00 -35.00 -23.22
C ARG A 73 -2.22 -36.06 -22.43
N GLY A 74 -2.43 -36.09 -21.12
CA GLY A 74 -2.05 -37.17 -20.24
C GLY A 74 -3.13 -37.26 -19.17
N VAL A 75 -3.71 -38.45 -19.00
CA VAL A 75 -4.77 -38.73 -18.02
C VAL A 75 -4.23 -38.43 -16.62
N HIS A 76 -4.50 -37.22 -16.11
CA HIS A 76 -4.16 -36.83 -14.74
C HIS A 76 -5.39 -36.97 -13.84
N THR A 77 -5.25 -37.74 -12.77
CA THR A 77 -6.25 -37.91 -11.70
C THR A 77 -6.60 -36.55 -11.05
N LEU A 78 -7.80 -36.45 -10.46
CA LEU A 78 -8.32 -35.21 -9.85
C LEU A 78 -7.35 -34.64 -8.79
N CYS A 79 -6.66 -35.52 -8.06
CA CYS A 79 -5.59 -35.16 -7.12
C CYS A 79 -4.37 -34.51 -7.80
N GLN A 80 -3.93 -35.02 -8.96
CA GLN A 80 -2.83 -34.41 -9.73
C GLN A 80 -3.23 -33.06 -10.34
N ARG A 81 -4.49 -32.87 -10.72
CA ARG A 81 -5.00 -31.54 -11.11
C ARG A 81 -4.99 -30.58 -9.93
N PHE A 82 -5.41 -31.03 -8.74
CA PHE A 82 -5.39 -30.20 -7.53
C PHE A 82 -3.96 -29.84 -7.10
N LEU A 83 -3.03 -30.79 -7.12
CA LEU A 83 -1.60 -30.57 -6.86
C LEU A 83 -0.94 -29.68 -7.92
N ALA A 84 -1.30 -29.81 -9.20
CA ALA A 84 -0.80 -28.94 -10.26
C ALA A 84 -1.35 -27.51 -10.13
N GLN A 85 -2.62 -27.35 -9.73
CA GLN A 85 -3.22 -26.06 -9.41
C GLN A 85 -2.54 -25.46 -8.17
N LEU A 86 -2.37 -26.20 -7.08
CA LEU A 86 -1.66 -25.76 -5.89
C LEU A 86 -0.21 -25.34 -6.20
N ARG A 87 0.53 -26.12 -6.99
CA ARG A 87 1.89 -25.78 -7.44
C ARG A 87 1.92 -24.55 -8.36
N LYS A 88 0.85 -24.28 -9.09
CA LYS A 88 0.68 -23.10 -9.95
C LYS A 88 0.33 -21.84 -9.14
N TYR A 89 -0.40 -21.98 -8.03
CA TYR A 89 -0.66 -20.89 -7.06
C TYR A 89 0.54 -20.64 -6.13
N PHE A 90 1.25 -21.69 -5.72
CA PHE A 90 2.54 -21.65 -5.01
C PHE A 90 3.73 -21.62 -5.97
N ASN A 91 3.69 -20.69 -6.93
CA ASN A 91 4.83 -20.53 -7.82
C ASN A 91 5.97 -19.77 -7.11
N MET A 92 6.73 -20.46 -6.26
CA MET A 92 7.91 -19.89 -5.55
C MET A 92 9.06 -19.49 -6.50
N ARG A 93 8.85 -19.53 -7.82
CA ARG A 93 9.79 -19.04 -8.83
C ARG A 93 10.18 -17.57 -8.61
N VAL A 94 9.28 -16.78 -8.03
CA VAL A 94 9.53 -15.39 -7.63
C VAL A 94 10.68 -15.30 -6.61
N PHE A 95 10.67 -16.16 -5.59
CA PHE A 95 11.71 -16.21 -4.55
C PHE A 95 13.06 -16.76 -5.02
N ARG A 96 13.10 -17.40 -6.21
CA ARG A 96 14.36 -17.84 -6.82
C ARG A 96 15.24 -16.66 -7.22
N GLN A 97 14.64 -15.50 -7.51
CA GLN A 97 15.37 -14.28 -7.83
C GLN A 97 16.02 -13.69 -6.56
N ARG A 98 17.36 -13.59 -6.56
CA ARG A 98 18.13 -13.07 -5.41
C ARG A 98 17.72 -11.64 -5.06
N THR A 99 17.59 -10.78 -6.06
CA THR A 99 17.23 -9.36 -5.88
C THR A 99 15.85 -9.19 -5.27
N TYR A 100 14.86 -9.97 -5.73
CA TYR A 100 13.51 -9.96 -5.15
C TYR A 100 13.52 -10.41 -3.68
N ARG A 101 14.24 -11.50 -3.36
CA ARG A 101 14.30 -12.02 -2.00
C ARG A 101 14.91 -11.03 -1.01
N ILE A 102 16.03 -10.38 -1.38
CA ILE A 102 16.66 -9.35 -0.53
C ILE A 102 15.71 -8.17 -0.33
N TRP A 103 15.10 -7.70 -1.42
CA TRP A 103 14.15 -6.60 -1.38
C TRP A 103 12.89 -6.92 -0.54
N ALA A 104 12.31 -8.12 -0.72
CA ALA A 104 11.15 -8.58 0.04
C ALA A 104 11.45 -8.68 1.53
N PHE A 105 12.60 -9.23 1.91
CA PHE A 105 13.01 -9.30 3.31
C PHE A 105 13.27 -7.91 3.89
N GLY A 106 13.82 -6.99 3.09
CA GLY A 106 13.99 -5.58 3.47
C GLY A 106 12.65 -4.88 3.73
N ILE A 107 11.66 -5.09 2.86
CA ILE A 107 10.30 -4.57 3.08
C ILE A 107 9.68 -5.18 4.34
N ALA A 108 9.78 -6.50 4.52
CA ALA A 108 9.22 -7.16 5.70
C ALA A 108 9.84 -6.63 7.00
N ALA A 109 11.16 -6.47 7.04
CA ALA A 109 11.85 -5.87 8.18
C ALA A 109 11.42 -4.41 8.43
N ALA A 110 11.30 -3.61 7.37
CA ALA A 110 10.86 -2.22 7.47
C ALA A 110 9.39 -2.10 7.90
N ALA A 111 8.53 -3.03 7.48
CA ALA A 111 7.11 -3.06 7.83
C ALA A 111 6.89 -3.22 9.35
N LEU A 112 7.77 -3.96 10.05
CA LEU A 112 7.72 -4.09 11.50
C LEU A 112 7.86 -2.74 12.21
N GLY A 113 8.74 -1.86 11.72
CA GLY A 113 8.92 -0.51 12.26
C GLY A 113 7.87 0.49 11.75
N TYR A 114 7.39 0.31 10.52
CA TYR A 114 6.47 1.22 9.85
C TYR A 114 5.19 1.49 10.65
N PHE A 115 4.58 0.47 11.26
CA PHE A 115 3.29 0.64 11.96
C PHE A 115 3.41 1.32 13.33
N VAL A 116 4.59 1.31 13.95
CA VAL A 116 4.82 1.84 15.30
C VAL A 116 4.38 3.31 15.43
N PRO A 117 4.87 4.26 14.61
CA PRO A 117 4.46 5.66 14.72
C PRO A 117 2.95 5.83 14.50
N TYR A 118 2.34 5.17 13.51
CA TYR A 118 0.92 5.38 13.20
C TYR A 118 -0.02 4.91 14.31
N VAL A 119 0.29 3.80 14.98
CA VAL A 119 -0.53 3.27 16.07
C VAL A 119 -0.36 4.10 17.35
N HIS A 120 0.86 4.55 17.65
CA HIS A 120 1.17 5.22 18.91
C HIS A 120 1.02 6.74 18.83
N LEU A 121 1.02 7.34 17.64
CA LEU A 121 0.97 8.80 17.46
C LEU A 121 -0.26 9.42 18.12
N MET A 122 -1.44 8.83 17.94
CA MET A 122 -2.67 9.38 18.53
C MET A 122 -2.60 9.41 20.05
N LYS A 123 -2.14 8.30 20.65
CA LYS A 123 -1.98 8.17 22.10
C LYS A 123 -0.91 9.12 22.64
N TYR A 124 0.22 9.23 21.95
CA TYR A 124 1.29 10.18 22.30
C TYR A 124 0.80 11.62 22.34
N VAL A 125 -0.02 12.03 21.37
CA VAL A 125 -0.58 13.39 21.33
C VAL A 125 -1.56 13.63 22.47
N GLU A 126 -2.38 12.64 22.81
CA GLU A 126 -3.33 12.73 23.91
C GLU A 126 -2.64 12.85 25.27
N GLU A 127 -1.48 12.20 25.45
CA GLU A 127 -0.70 12.25 26.69
C GLU A 127 0.13 13.53 26.83
N GLU A 128 0.82 13.96 25.79
CA GLU A 128 1.73 15.13 25.83
C GLU A 128 1.01 16.47 25.59
N PHE A 129 -0.06 16.49 24.79
CA PHE A 129 -0.76 17.71 24.38
C PHE A 129 -2.23 17.70 24.84
N LEU A 130 -2.42 17.63 26.16
CA LEU A 130 -3.74 17.56 26.84
C LEU A 130 -4.75 18.66 26.42
N GLU A 131 -4.27 19.82 25.97
CA GLU A 131 -5.12 20.93 25.54
C GLU A 131 -5.67 20.75 24.10
N ILE A 132 -5.10 19.84 23.30
CA ILE A 132 -5.37 19.74 21.87
C ILE A 132 -6.45 18.69 21.60
N LYS A 133 -7.70 19.16 21.46
CA LYS A 133 -8.84 18.31 21.07
C LYS A 133 -8.88 17.94 19.58
N GLN A 134 -8.00 18.50 18.76
CA GLN A 134 -8.02 18.37 17.29
C GLN A 134 -6.99 17.36 16.76
N THR A 135 -6.80 16.23 17.43
CA THR A 135 -5.88 15.15 17.02
C THR A 135 -6.14 14.64 15.60
N TRP A 136 -7.39 14.70 15.13
CA TRP A 136 -7.78 14.36 13.77
C TRP A 136 -7.07 15.19 12.69
N VAL A 137 -6.62 16.41 12.99
CA VAL A 137 -5.89 17.28 12.03
C VAL A 137 -4.59 16.62 11.61
N LEU A 138 -3.89 15.92 12.53
CA LEU A 138 -2.65 15.20 12.21
C LEU A 138 -2.91 14.07 11.21
N LEU A 139 -4.00 13.31 11.39
CA LEU A 139 -4.40 12.25 10.47
C LEU A 139 -4.73 12.82 9.08
N VAL A 140 -5.38 13.98 9.02
CA VAL A 140 -5.66 14.68 7.75
C VAL A 140 -4.36 15.14 7.09
N CYS A 141 -3.42 15.71 7.85
CA CYS A 141 -2.11 16.14 7.34
C CYS A 141 -1.31 14.96 6.76
N ILE A 142 -1.25 13.83 7.48
CA ILE A 142 -0.59 12.59 7.03
C ILE A 142 -1.27 12.07 5.77
N GLY A 143 -2.60 11.98 5.77
CA GLY A 143 -3.36 11.48 4.62
C GLY A 143 -3.20 12.36 3.39
N ALA A 144 -3.26 13.69 3.56
CA ALA A 144 -3.15 14.64 2.46
C ALA A 144 -1.76 14.62 1.82
N THR A 145 -0.71 14.61 2.64
CA THR A 145 0.67 14.54 2.16
C THR A 145 1.03 13.17 1.61
N SER A 146 0.46 12.08 2.14
CA SER A 146 0.56 10.75 1.52
C SER A 146 -0.10 10.73 0.14
N GLY A 147 -1.29 11.30 -0.01
CA GLY A 147 -1.94 11.44 -1.31
C GLY A 147 -1.07 12.21 -2.30
N LEU A 148 -0.51 13.35 -1.88
CA LEU A 148 0.43 14.14 -2.70
C LEU A 148 1.70 13.33 -3.03
N GLY A 149 2.28 12.64 -2.06
CA GLY A 149 3.45 11.79 -2.22
C GLY A 149 3.21 10.69 -3.23
N ARG A 150 2.02 10.06 -3.23
CA ARG A 150 1.63 9.03 -4.20
C ARG A 150 1.53 9.59 -5.63
N LEU A 151 0.96 10.78 -5.80
CA LEU A 151 0.88 11.43 -7.11
C LEU A 151 2.26 11.85 -7.65
N VAL A 152 3.10 12.45 -6.80
CA VAL A 152 4.44 12.91 -7.17
C VAL A 152 5.35 11.73 -7.45
N SER A 153 5.42 10.76 -6.53
CA SER A 153 6.26 9.56 -6.68
C SER A 153 5.85 8.70 -7.87
N GLY A 154 4.56 8.67 -8.23
CA GLY A 154 4.10 8.00 -9.46
C GLY A 154 4.76 8.59 -10.71
N ARG A 155 4.82 9.93 -10.82
CA ARG A 155 5.52 10.63 -11.92
C ARG A 155 7.04 10.43 -11.88
N VAL A 156 7.63 10.51 -10.69
CA VAL A 156 9.07 10.31 -10.49
C VAL A 156 9.46 8.87 -10.85
N SER A 157 8.66 7.89 -10.47
CA SER A 157 8.89 6.48 -10.77
C SER A 157 8.85 6.16 -12.26
N ASP A 158 8.09 6.92 -13.06
CA ASP A 158 8.08 6.76 -14.52
C ASP A 158 9.32 7.43 -15.16
N SER A 159 9.90 8.43 -14.50
CA SER A 159 11.08 9.17 -14.99
C SER A 159 12.40 8.45 -14.70
N ILE A 160 12.44 7.64 -13.63
CA ILE A 160 13.65 6.88 -13.24
C ILE A 160 13.63 5.50 -13.93
N PRO A 161 14.60 5.19 -14.81
CA PRO A 161 14.64 3.89 -15.47
C PRO A 161 15.20 2.78 -14.55
N GLY A 162 14.58 1.61 -14.63
CA GLY A 162 15.08 0.36 -14.05
C GLY A 162 15.09 0.28 -12.52
N LEU A 163 16.00 -0.52 -11.97
CA LEU A 163 16.09 -0.85 -10.54
C LEU A 163 16.55 0.30 -9.64
N LYS A 164 16.93 1.45 -10.22
CA LYS A 164 17.30 2.65 -9.44
C LYS A 164 16.15 3.16 -8.55
N LYS A 165 14.91 2.78 -8.88
CA LYS A 165 13.69 3.00 -8.07
C LYS A 165 13.83 2.46 -6.65
N ILE A 166 14.61 1.38 -6.45
CA ILE A 166 14.85 0.80 -5.11
C ILE A 166 15.55 1.81 -4.19
N TYR A 167 16.52 2.58 -4.68
CA TYR A 167 17.19 3.59 -3.87
C TYR A 167 16.22 4.66 -3.38
N LEU A 168 15.28 5.08 -4.23
CA LEU A 168 14.25 6.04 -3.84
C LEU A 168 13.35 5.48 -2.74
N GLN A 169 13.01 4.19 -2.80
CA GLN A 169 12.26 3.50 -1.75
C GLN A 169 13.07 3.41 -0.44
N VAL A 170 14.35 3.07 -0.51
CA VAL A 170 15.24 3.00 0.67
C VAL A 170 15.39 4.38 1.32
N ILE A 171 15.62 5.44 0.54
CA ILE A 171 15.70 6.81 1.05
C ILE A 171 14.39 7.20 1.73
N SER A 172 13.24 6.83 1.15
CA SER A 172 11.93 7.09 1.75
C SER A 172 11.77 6.39 3.11
N PHE A 173 12.24 5.15 3.24
CA PHE A 173 12.24 4.43 4.53
C PHE A 173 13.20 5.02 5.56
N LEU A 174 14.40 5.44 5.15
CA LEU A 174 15.35 6.10 6.05
C LEU A 174 14.78 7.41 6.58
N LEU A 175 14.17 8.22 5.71
CA LEU A 175 13.50 9.45 6.11
C LEU A 175 12.29 9.16 7.00
N LEU A 176 11.49 8.15 6.68
CA LEU A 176 10.38 7.74 7.54
C LEU A 176 10.85 7.34 8.95
N GLY A 177 11.92 6.54 9.04
CA GLY A 177 12.53 6.15 10.31
C GLY A 177 13.09 7.33 11.09
N LEU A 178 13.80 8.24 10.41
CA LEU A 178 14.32 9.46 11.01
C LEU A 178 13.19 10.34 11.57
N MET A 179 12.16 10.60 10.77
CA MET A 179 11.00 11.40 11.18
C MET A 179 10.27 10.73 12.35
N SER A 180 10.18 9.40 12.38
CA SER A 180 9.61 8.66 13.50
C SER A 180 10.38 8.85 14.80
N MET A 181 11.72 8.87 14.73
CA MET A 181 12.59 9.18 15.89
C MET A 181 12.45 10.64 16.34
N MET A 182 12.08 11.56 15.44
CA MET A 182 11.86 12.97 15.79
C MET A 182 10.51 13.24 16.49
N ILE A 183 9.52 12.35 16.39
CA ILE A 183 8.21 12.48 17.06
C ILE A 183 8.37 12.77 18.57
N PRO A 184 9.07 11.94 19.36
CA PRO A 184 9.22 12.18 20.81
C PRO A 184 10.07 13.40 21.17
N LEU A 185 10.86 13.93 20.23
CA LEU A 185 11.67 15.14 20.46
C LEU A 185 10.86 16.43 20.26
N CYS A 186 9.68 16.35 19.65
CA CYS A 186 8.83 17.49 19.37
C CYS A 186 8.10 17.95 20.64
N ARG A 187 8.53 19.07 21.22
CA ARG A 187 7.88 19.72 22.37
C ARG A 187 6.71 20.63 21.99
N GLY A 188 6.51 20.89 20.70
CA GLY A 188 5.47 21.79 20.20
C GLY A 188 4.62 21.13 19.12
N PHE A 189 3.32 21.42 19.14
CA PHE A 189 2.36 20.86 18.19
C PHE A 189 2.67 21.21 16.73
N GLY A 190 3.17 22.44 16.49
CA GLY A 190 3.59 22.85 15.15
C GLY A 190 4.74 22.00 14.58
N GLY A 191 5.72 21.65 15.42
CA GLY A 191 6.81 20.75 15.03
C GLY A 191 6.31 19.35 14.71
N LEU A 192 5.34 18.86 15.49
CA LEU A 192 4.71 17.56 15.25
C LEU A 192 3.94 17.53 13.92
N ILE A 193 3.22 18.60 13.57
CA ILE A 193 2.56 18.72 12.27
C ILE A 193 3.59 18.59 11.14
N VAL A 194 4.71 19.30 11.22
CA VAL A 194 5.77 19.23 10.20
C VAL A 194 6.30 17.81 10.05
N VAL A 195 6.59 17.13 11.16
CA VAL A 195 7.00 15.72 11.15
C VAL A 195 5.94 14.83 10.49
N CYS A 196 4.66 15.01 10.84
CA CYS A 196 3.54 14.27 10.24
C CYS A 196 3.39 14.50 8.73
N LEU A 197 3.62 15.72 8.24
CA LEU A 197 3.61 16.03 6.81
C LEU A 197 4.73 15.29 6.07
N PHE A 198 5.93 15.23 6.64
CA PHE A 198 7.04 14.46 6.06
C PHE A 198 6.80 12.95 6.13
N LEU A 199 6.24 12.44 7.23
CA LEU A 199 5.87 11.04 7.37
C LEU A 199 4.86 10.62 6.30
N GLY A 200 3.80 11.40 6.11
CA GLY A 200 2.82 11.15 5.06
C GLY A 200 3.44 11.19 3.67
N LEU A 201 4.28 12.19 3.36
CA LEU A 201 4.96 12.27 2.07
C LEU A 201 5.83 11.03 1.80
N CYS A 202 6.64 10.60 2.77
CA CYS A 202 7.52 9.43 2.63
C CYS A 202 6.73 8.12 2.48
N ASP A 203 5.62 7.98 3.23
CA ASP A 203 4.68 6.87 3.06
C ASP A 203 4.14 6.80 1.62
N GLY A 204 3.73 7.94 1.07
CA GLY A 204 3.19 8.01 -0.27
C GLY A 204 4.18 7.55 -1.35
N PHE A 205 5.45 7.90 -1.18
CA PHE A 205 6.55 7.42 -2.03
C PHE A 205 6.75 5.91 -1.90
N PHE A 206 6.82 5.40 -0.68
CA PHE A 206 7.00 3.98 -0.42
C PHE A 206 5.92 3.13 -1.11
N ILE A 207 4.64 3.42 -0.84
CA ILE A 207 3.50 2.63 -1.34
C ILE A 207 3.44 2.65 -2.87
N THR A 208 3.64 3.81 -3.47
CA THR A 208 3.48 3.96 -4.93
C THR A 208 4.61 3.32 -5.72
N ILE A 209 5.84 3.34 -5.19
CA ILE A 209 7.02 2.80 -5.87
C ILE A 209 7.12 1.27 -5.73
N MET A 210 6.50 0.68 -4.70
CA MET A 210 6.53 -0.77 -4.46
C MET A 210 6.06 -1.58 -5.67
N ALA A 211 4.93 -1.22 -6.29
CA ALA A 211 4.43 -1.94 -7.44
C ALA A 211 5.35 -1.82 -8.68
N PRO A 212 5.76 -0.62 -9.12
CA PRO A 212 6.78 -0.46 -10.17
C PRO A 212 8.05 -1.28 -9.95
N ILE A 213 8.58 -1.34 -8.72
CA ILE A 213 9.75 -2.16 -8.42
C ILE A 213 9.46 -3.65 -8.61
N ALA A 214 8.32 -4.15 -8.11
CA ALA A 214 7.92 -5.53 -8.32
C ALA A 214 7.78 -5.86 -9.82
N PHE A 215 7.19 -4.96 -10.62
CA PHE A 215 7.09 -5.11 -12.07
C PHE A 215 8.46 -5.22 -12.75
N GLU A 216 9.45 -4.43 -12.33
CA GLU A 216 10.82 -4.47 -12.87
C GLU A 216 11.60 -5.72 -12.42
N LEU A 217 11.41 -6.18 -11.18
CA LEU A 217 12.14 -7.32 -10.62
C LEU A 217 11.67 -8.66 -11.19
N VAL A 218 10.36 -8.88 -11.26
CA VAL A 218 9.79 -10.21 -11.56
C VAL A 218 9.08 -10.27 -12.92
N GLY A 219 8.93 -9.13 -13.57
CA GLY A 219 8.22 -8.99 -14.83
C GLY A 219 6.69 -8.94 -14.67
N PRO A 220 5.97 -8.46 -15.69
CA PRO A 220 4.55 -8.14 -15.60
C PRO A 220 3.62 -9.33 -15.33
N MET A 221 4.07 -10.55 -15.65
CA MET A 221 3.29 -11.77 -15.45
C MET A 221 3.30 -12.28 -14.02
N GLN A 222 4.39 -12.01 -13.27
CA GLN A 222 4.57 -12.48 -11.90
C GLN A 222 4.45 -11.35 -10.86
N ALA A 223 4.37 -10.09 -11.31
CA ALA A 223 4.31 -8.92 -10.43
C ALA A 223 3.13 -8.93 -9.47
N SER A 224 1.93 -9.35 -9.90
CA SER A 224 0.76 -9.43 -9.03
C SER A 224 0.94 -10.45 -7.91
N GLN A 225 1.47 -11.64 -8.23
CA GLN A 225 1.79 -12.67 -7.23
C GLN A 225 2.90 -12.22 -6.28
N ALA A 226 3.92 -11.55 -6.80
CA ALA A 226 5.03 -11.02 -6.01
C ALA A 226 4.54 -9.94 -5.02
N ILE A 227 3.76 -8.97 -5.48
CA ILE A 227 3.15 -7.96 -4.60
C ILE A 227 2.26 -8.64 -3.55
N GLY A 228 1.50 -9.67 -3.94
CA GLY A 228 0.67 -10.44 -3.01
C GLY A 228 1.44 -11.26 -1.97
N TYR A 229 2.74 -11.53 -2.15
CA TYR A 229 3.58 -12.13 -1.12
C TYR A 229 4.17 -11.11 -0.13
N LEU A 230 4.06 -9.81 -0.42
CA LEU A 230 4.57 -8.72 0.42
C LEU A 230 3.49 -8.09 1.30
N LEU A 231 2.24 -8.19 0.87
CA LEU A 231 1.04 -7.74 1.57
C LEU A 231 0.52 -8.86 2.49
#